data_AF-A0A959GSU5-F1
#
_entry.id   AF-A0A959GSU5-F1
#
_cell.length_a   1.000
_cell.length_b   1.000
_cell.length_c   1.000
_cell.angle_alpha   90.00
_cell.angle_beta   90.00
_cell.angle_gamma   90.00
#
_symmetry.space_group_name_H-M   'P 1'
#
loop_
_entity.id
_entity.type
_entity.pdbx_description
1 polymer ?
#
loop_
_entity_poly.entity_id
_entity_poly.type
_entity_poly.pdbx_seq_one_letter_code
_entity_poly.pdbx_strand_id
1 'polypeptide(L)'
;EIAERGYAAHWKYKGVSRHPDVYERWLDSVREILENPNSDAVEFLGDFRSNNLFNEEVFVYTPNGDMRILPKGATALDYAFGIHTDVGYHCSAIKVNNKMVPMGYKLRNGDQVYIITNKNQKPSEDWLKLVVTGKARAKIRSAMKEEHRRKGEIWREAMERKLNGLKVDFEKSVDLMVKHYGMESHADLYYAIATGELTIPEIFKSYKVELGKDGSRYLVEVEEEKEEKVTVELKPRKSRKPKFTGKPRLLINGEPAERFNYTFANCCNPVQGDDIFAYLTANAGLKIHRANCPNATNLMANYGYRVMKAEWISTTDTTFVADLKITGIDDGPGVIERLTNKISTMLGLNIRSFTIAGDEGYFEGKVSLLVKNTDQLNLAIRALKNLDSVSTVTRVE
;
A
#
# COMPACT_ATOMS: atom_id res chain seq x y z
N GLU A 1 1.45 -50.95 -32.59
CA GLU A 1 0.90 -49.84 -33.39
C GLU A 1 1.04 -48.44 -32.76
N ILE A 2 0.81 -48.23 -31.46
CA ILE A 2 1.00 -46.90 -30.82
C ILE A 2 2.47 -46.45 -30.74
N ALA A 3 3.42 -47.39 -30.80
CA ALA A 3 4.85 -47.09 -30.84
C ALA A 3 5.40 -46.72 -32.24
N GLU A 4 4.64 -46.93 -33.33
CA GLU A 4 5.18 -46.80 -34.70
C GLU A 4 4.62 -45.64 -35.52
N ARG A 5 3.57 -44.93 -35.07
CA ARG A 5 2.93 -43.88 -35.91
C ARG A 5 2.76 -42.49 -35.31
N GLY A 6 3.09 -42.28 -34.04
CA GLY A 6 3.03 -40.95 -33.42
C GLY A 6 1.60 -40.38 -33.30
N TYR A 7 1.34 -39.66 -32.22
CA TYR A 7 0.01 -39.14 -31.87
C TYR A 7 -0.52 -38.00 -32.78
N ALA A 8 0.22 -37.60 -33.82
CA ALA A 8 -0.06 -36.38 -34.58
C ALA A 8 -1.07 -36.54 -35.72
N ALA A 9 -1.40 -37.76 -36.17
CA ALA A 9 -2.17 -37.94 -37.40
C ALA A 9 -3.66 -38.28 -37.20
N HIS A 10 -4.11 -38.63 -36.00
CA HIS A 10 -5.48 -39.15 -35.79
C HIS A 10 -6.49 -38.11 -35.26
N TRP A 11 -6.09 -36.87 -34.97
CA TRP A 11 -7.01 -35.89 -34.38
C TRP A 11 -7.67 -34.94 -35.39
N LYS A 12 -7.12 -34.82 -36.62
CA LYS A 12 -7.58 -33.82 -37.59
C LYS A 12 -8.75 -34.26 -38.49
N TYR A 13 -9.22 -35.50 -38.41
CA TYR A 13 -10.20 -36.04 -39.35
C TYR A 13 -11.64 -36.22 -38.81
N LYS A 14 -11.97 -35.75 -37.60
CA LYS A 14 -13.38 -35.68 -37.16
C LYS A 14 -13.61 -34.33 -36.49
N GLY A 15 -14.04 -33.35 -37.29
CA GLY A 15 -14.21 -31.94 -36.94
C GLY A 15 -15.22 -31.66 -35.82
N VAL A 16 -14.92 -32.11 -34.61
CA VAL A 16 -15.70 -31.90 -33.40
C VAL A 16 -14.75 -31.45 -32.30
N SER A 17 -14.35 -30.18 -32.35
CA SER A 17 -13.92 -29.32 -31.22
C SER A 17 -13.40 -27.99 -31.77
N ARG A 18 -14.18 -26.90 -31.66
CA ARG A 18 -13.69 -25.53 -31.83
C ARG A 18 -12.98 -25.06 -30.54
N HIS A 19 -11.97 -25.80 -30.09
CA HIS A 19 -11.09 -25.31 -29.02
C HIS A 19 -9.72 -25.01 -29.63
N PRO A 20 -9.15 -23.81 -29.43
CA PRO A 20 -7.79 -23.53 -29.85
C PRO A 20 -6.87 -24.51 -29.14
N ASP A 21 -6.19 -25.31 -29.95
CA ASP A 21 -5.29 -26.37 -29.52
C ASP A 21 -4.23 -25.78 -28.60
N VAL A 22 -3.87 -26.48 -27.52
CA VAL A 22 -2.82 -26.02 -26.58
C VAL A 22 -1.51 -25.79 -27.33
N TYR A 23 -1.29 -26.58 -28.38
CA TYR A 23 -0.16 -26.45 -29.30
C TYR A 23 -0.28 -25.26 -30.26
N GLU A 24 -1.48 -24.89 -30.72
CA GLU A 24 -1.69 -23.67 -31.52
C GLU A 24 -1.45 -22.41 -30.68
N ARG A 25 -1.97 -22.37 -29.44
CA ARG A 25 -1.68 -21.26 -28.49
C ARG A 25 -0.20 -21.16 -28.17
N TRP A 26 0.51 -22.29 -28.09
CA TRP A 26 1.96 -22.31 -27.92
C TRP A 26 2.68 -21.71 -29.13
N LEU A 27 2.31 -22.11 -30.35
CA LEU A 27 2.90 -21.58 -31.58
C LEU A 27 2.64 -20.06 -31.72
N ASP A 28 1.43 -19.60 -31.39
CA ASP A 28 1.11 -18.17 -31.39
C ASP A 28 1.90 -17.40 -30.32
N SER A 29 2.09 -17.98 -29.12
CA SER A 29 2.89 -17.36 -28.06
C SER A 29 4.38 -17.27 -28.43
N VAL A 30 4.92 -18.30 -29.10
CA VAL A 30 6.29 -18.28 -29.62
C VAL A 30 6.45 -17.24 -30.73
N ARG A 31 5.43 -17.08 -31.60
CA ARG A 31 5.41 -16.05 -32.64
C ARG A 31 5.40 -14.63 -32.05
N GLU A 32 4.58 -14.37 -31.03
CA GLU A 32 4.51 -13.06 -30.33
C GLU A 32 5.87 -12.66 -29.72
N ILE A 33 6.68 -13.65 -29.31
CA ILE A 33 8.02 -13.46 -28.73
C ILE A 33 9.09 -13.26 -29.80
N LEU A 34 9.05 -14.03 -30.90
CA LEU A 34 9.95 -13.80 -32.04
C LEU A 34 9.75 -12.42 -32.66
N GLU A 35 8.53 -11.87 -32.56
CA GLU A 35 8.19 -10.50 -32.95
C GLU A 35 8.67 -9.45 -31.91
N ASN A 36 9.09 -9.85 -30.70
CA ASN A 36 9.58 -8.97 -29.62
C ASN A 36 10.97 -9.42 -29.07
N PRO A 37 12.09 -9.00 -29.69
CA PRO A 37 13.44 -9.45 -29.35
C PRO A 37 13.98 -9.06 -27.97
N ASN A 38 13.24 -8.25 -27.19
CA ASN A 38 13.70 -7.68 -25.91
C ASN A 38 13.31 -8.50 -24.66
N SER A 39 12.79 -9.72 -24.82
CA SER A 39 12.44 -10.60 -23.70
C SER A 39 13.46 -11.74 -23.58
N ASP A 40 13.95 -12.00 -22.36
CA ASP A 40 14.92 -13.07 -22.09
C ASP A 40 14.31 -14.44 -22.41
N ALA A 41 14.63 -14.96 -23.59
CA ALA A 41 14.08 -16.21 -24.12
C ALA A 41 14.37 -17.42 -23.22
N VAL A 42 15.47 -17.39 -22.46
CA VAL A 42 15.90 -18.48 -21.57
C VAL A 42 15.00 -18.58 -20.34
N GLU A 43 14.60 -17.45 -19.76
CA GLU A 43 13.73 -17.42 -18.58
C GLU A 43 12.31 -17.87 -18.94
N PHE A 44 11.80 -17.48 -20.11
CA PHE A 44 10.52 -17.96 -20.64
C PHE A 44 10.49 -19.47 -20.81
N LEU A 45 11.57 -20.09 -21.33
CA LEU A 45 11.63 -21.55 -21.45
C LEU A 45 11.58 -22.25 -20.09
N GLY A 46 12.14 -21.62 -19.05
CA GLY A 46 12.02 -22.07 -17.66
C GLY A 46 10.58 -21.96 -17.15
N ASP A 47 9.94 -20.80 -17.31
CA ASP A 47 8.55 -20.57 -16.88
C ASP A 47 7.55 -21.46 -17.65
N PHE A 48 7.75 -21.67 -18.95
CA PHE A 48 6.85 -22.47 -19.78
C PHE A 48 6.92 -23.97 -19.44
N ARG A 49 8.14 -24.51 -19.26
CA ARG A 49 8.34 -25.91 -18.84
C ARG A 49 7.73 -26.17 -17.47
N SER A 50 7.87 -25.23 -16.54
CA SER A 50 7.40 -25.38 -15.16
C SER A 50 5.90 -25.14 -14.99
N ASN A 51 5.31 -24.17 -15.72
CA ASN A 51 3.97 -23.66 -15.38
C ASN A 51 2.87 -23.89 -16.44
N ASN A 52 3.19 -24.34 -17.66
CA ASN A 52 2.18 -24.34 -18.74
C ASN A 52 1.90 -25.71 -19.38
N LEU A 53 2.74 -26.72 -19.16
CA LEU A 53 2.62 -28.02 -19.84
C LEU A 53 1.74 -29.06 -19.09
N PHE A 54 1.47 -28.89 -17.80
CA PHE A 54 0.73 -29.88 -16.99
C PHE A 54 -0.21 -29.31 -15.92
N ASN A 55 -0.54 -28.01 -15.96
CA ASN A 55 -1.33 -27.41 -14.90
C ASN A 55 -2.83 -27.53 -15.15
N GLU A 56 -3.56 -27.86 -14.09
CA GLU A 56 -5.02 -27.70 -14.03
C GLU A 56 -5.40 -26.28 -14.48
N GLU A 57 -6.52 -26.15 -15.19
CA GLU A 57 -6.99 -24.86 -15.72
C GLU A 57 -8.11 -24.29 -14.82
N VAL A 58 -8.19 -22.96 -14.74
CA VAL A 58 -9.32 -22.24 -14.13
C VAL A 58 -10.13 -21.49 -15.18
N PHE A 59 -11.45 -21.60 -15.07
CA PHE A 59 -12.43 -20.99 -15.96
C PHE A 59 -13.07 -19.79 -15.28
N VAL A 60 -12.84 -18.60 -15.84
CA VAL A 60 -13.39 -17.33 -15.35
C VAL A 60 -14.20 -16.65 -16.44
N TYR A 61 -15.07 -15.73 -16.04
CA TYR A 61 -16.01 -15.07 -16.94
C TYR A 61 -15.78 -13.55 -17.00
N THR A 62 -15.90 -13.00 -18.21
CA THR A 62 -16.00 -11.55 -18.40
C THR A 62 -17.36 -11.04 -17.88
N PRO A 63 -17.50 -9.72 -17.66
CA PRO A 63 -18.80 -9.12 -17.31
C PRO A 63 -19.89 -9.43 -18.35
N ASN A 64 -19.50 -9.65 -19.61
CA ASN A 64 -20.40 -9.96 -20.72
C ASN A 64 -20.74 -11.46 -20.83
N GLY A 65 -20.13 -12.32 -19.99
CA GLY A 65 -20.35 -13.75 -19.98
C GLY A 65 -19.40 -14.57 -20.86
N ASP A 66 -18.37 -13.94 -21.44
CA ASP A 66 -17.36 -14.68 -22.21
C ASP A 66 -16.44 -15.47 -21.27
N MET A 67 -16.26 -16.76 -21.57
CA MET A 67 -15.38 -17.62 -20.79
C MET A 67 -13.91 -17.40 -21.19
N ARG A 68 -13.04 -17.28 -20.20
CA ARG A 68 -11.58 -17.22 -20.33
C ARG A 68 -10.94 -18.33 -19.50
N ILE A 69 -9.87 -18.89 -20.04
CA ILE A 69 -9.13 -20.00 -19.45
C ILE A 69 -7.76 -19.46 -19.02
N LEU A 70 -7.40 -19.69 -17.75
CA LEU A 70 -6.10 -19.33 -17.19
C LEU A 70 -5.50 -20.54 -16.46
N PRO A 71 -4.17 -20.59 -16.26
CA PRO A 71 -3.57 -21.64 -15.44
C PRO A 71 -4.04 -21.54 -13.99
N LYS A 72 -4.20 -22.69 -13.31
CA LYS A 72 -4.56 -22.73 -11.88
C LYS A 72 -3.58 -21.91 -11.05
N GLY A 73 -4.14 -21.08 -10.18
CA GLY A 73 -3.37 -20.15 -9.35
C GLY A 73 -3.05 -18.82 -10.00
N ALA A 74 -3.49 -18.58 -11.26
CA ALA A 74 -3.46 -17.25 -11.86
C ALA A 74 -4.21 -16.24 -11.00
N THR A 75 -3.65 -15.04 -10.92
CA THR A 75 -4.22 -13.94 -10.15
C THR A 75 -5.20 -13.12 -10.98
N ALA A 76 -5.97 -12.29 -10.30
CA ALA A 76 -6.86 -11.32 -10.92
C ALA A 76 -6.07 -10.35 -11.83
N LEU A 77 -4.84 -9.98 -11.46
CA LEU A 77 -3.94 -9.18 -12.30
C LEU A 77 -3.49 -9.93 -13.56
N ASP A 78 -3.17 -11.23 -13.46
CA ASP A 78 -2.87 -12.06 -14.63
C ASP A 78 -4.03 -12.07 -15.63
N TYR A 79 -5.27 -12.09 -15.14
CA TYR A 79 -6.45 -11.98 -15.99
C TYR A 79 -6.53 -10.63 -16.72
N ALA A 80 -6.19 -9.51 -16.06
CA ALA A 80 -6.15 -8.20 -16.72
C ALA A 80 -5.16 -8.17 -17.89
N PHE A 81 -3.94 -8.69 -17.70
CA PHE A 81 -2.94 -8.84 -18.77
C PHE A 81 -3.36 -9.86 -19.84
N GLY A 82 -4.17 -10.86 -19.49
CA GLY A 82 -4.73 -11.85 -20.41
C GLY A 82 -5.82 -11.29 -21.34
N ILE A 83 -6.55 -10.25 -20.92
CA ILE A 83 -7.50 -9.54 -21.79
C ILE A 83 -6.74 -8.69 -22.79
N HIS A 84 -5.91 -7.77 -22.30
CA HIS A 84 -5.12 -6.87 -23.11
C HIS A 84 -3.99 -6.26 -22.29
N THR A 85 -2.83 -6.06 -22.90
CA THR A 85 -1.66 -5.48 -22.22
C THR A 85 -1.96 -4.09 -21.63
N ASP A 86 -2.66 -3.23 -22.37
CA ASP A 86 -3.04 -1.88 -21.94
C ASP A 86 -4.00 -1.88 -20.73
N VAL A 87 -4.93 -2.84 -20.69
CA VAL A 87 -5.84 -3.03 -19.55
C VAL A 87 -5.05 -3.47 -18.33
N GLY A 88 -4.07 -4.36 -18.51
CA GLY A 88 -3.12 -4.76 -17.47
C GLY A 88 -2.31 -3.59 -16.94
N TYR A 89 -1.69 -2.78 -17.80
CA TYR A 89 -0.87 -1.63 -17.41
C TYR A 89 -1.63 -0.59 -16.59
N HIS A 90 -2.87 -0.33 -16.98
CA HIS A 90 -3.72 0.66 -16.34
C HIS A 90 -4.63 0.06 -15.26
N CYS A 91 -4.46 -1.21 -14.86
CA CYS A 91 -5.29 -1.86 -13.86
C CYS A 91 -5.12 -1.19 -12.49
N SER A 92 -6.17 -0.51 -12.00
CA SER A 92 -6.16 0.15 -10.68
C SER A 92 -6.87 -0.65 -9.60
N ALA A 93 -7.93 -1.39 -9.94
CA ALA A 93 -8.62 -2.26 -9.00
C ALA A 93 -9.42 -3.35 -9.71
N ILE A 94 -9.72 -4.43 -9.00
CA ILE A 94 -10.45 -5.56 -9.56
C ILE A 94 -11.64 -5.93 -8.69
N LYS A 95 -12.78 -6.21 -9.35
CA LYS A 95 -14.00 -6.74 -8.74
C LYS A 95 -14.20 -8.17 -9.18
N VAL A 96 -14.43 -9.07 -8.24
CA VAL A 96 -14.80 -10.46 -8.50
C VAL A 96 -16.19 -10.69 -7.90
N ASN A 97 -17.14 -11.17 -8.71
CA ASN A 97 -18.53 -11.41 -8.30
C ASN A 97 -19.17 -10.19 -7.59
N ASN A 98 -19.00 -9.01 -8.18
CA ASN A 98 -19.44 -7.70 -7.66
C ASN A 98 -18.82 -7.25 -6.31
N LYS A 99 -17.74 -7.90 -5.85
CA LYS A 99 -17.00 -7.50 -4.64
C LYS A 99 -15.58 -7.08 -5.00
N MET A 100 -15.09 -5.99 -4.39
CA MET A 100 -13.69 -5.55 -4.55
C MET A 100 -12.76 -6.59 -3.94
N VAL A 101 -11.71 -6.97 -4.67
CA VAL A 101 -10.67 -7.90 -4.22
C VAL A 101 -9.28 -7.34 -4.53
N PRO A 102 -8.23 -7.78 -3.80
CA PRO A 102 -6.84 -7.45 -4.14
C PRO A 102 -6.47 -7.94 -5.56
N MET A 103 -5.48 -7.30 -6.19
CA MET A 103 -5.00 -7.67 -7.53
C MET A 103 -4.36 -9.07 -7.55
N GLY A 104 -3.70 -9.47 -6.46
CA GLY A 104 -3.11 -10.79 -6.25
C GLY A 104 -4.12 -11.88 -5.88
N TYR A 105 -5.42 -11.60 -5.87
CA TYR A 105 -6.45 -12.60 -5.59
C TYR A 105 -6.36 -13.77 -6.60
N LYS A 106 -6.19 -15.00 -6.10
CA LYS A 106 -6.15 -16.21 -6.92
C LYS A 106 -7.55 -16.57 -7.42
N LEU A 107 -7.71 -16.59 -8.73
CA LEU A 107 -8.98 -16.83 -9.39
C LEU A 107 -9.47 -18.26 -9.19
N ARG A 108 -10.78 -18.42 -9.07
CA ARG A 108 -11.48 -19.71 -8.93
C ARG A 108 -12.42 -19.95 -10.11
N ASN A 109 -12.77 -21.22 -10.31
CA ASN A 109 -13.75 -21.60 -11.32
C ASN A 109 -15.09 -20.92 -11.08
N GLY A 110 -15.63 -20.26 -12.12
CA GLY A 110 -16.91 -19.56 -12.06
C GLY A 110 -16.82 -18.10 -11.64
N ASP A 111 -15.64 -17.57 -11.31
CA ASP A 111 -15.49 -16.17 -10.93
C ASP A 111 -15.77 -15.25 -12.12
N GLN A 112 -16.66 -14.27 -11.91
CA GLN A 112 -16.89 -13.18 -12.85
C GLN A 112 -16.00 -11.99 -12.47
N VAL A 113 -15.09 -11.61 -13.37
CA VAL A 113 -14.04 -10.63 -13.08
C VAL A 113 -14.27 -9.34 -13.88
N TYR A 114 -14.34 -8.22 -13.16
CA TYR A 114 -14.48 -6.87 -13.69
C TYR A 114 -13.26 -6.04 -13.31
N ILE A 115 -12.56 -5.49 -14.30
CA ILE A 115 -11.34 -4.71 -14.10
C ILE A 115 -11.67 -3.22 -14.19
N ILE A 116 -11.13 -2.45 -13.25
CA ILE A 116 -11.20 -1.00 -13.23
C ILE A 116 -9.84 -0.49 -13.66
N THR A 117 -9.81 0.38 -14.67
CA THR A 117 -8.58 0.96 -15.21
C THR A 117 -8.47 2.45 -14.90
N ASN A 118 -7.23 2.92 -14.71
CA ASN A 118 -6.89 4.32 -14.53
C ASN A 118 -5.70 4.68 -15.43
N LYS A 119 -5.81 5.78 -16.18
CA LYS A 119 -4.78 6.25 -17.13
C LYS A 119 -3.45 6.59 -16.46
N ASN A 120 -3.47 7.00 -15.19
CA ASN A 120 -2.26 7.38 -14.46
C ASN A 120 -1.57 6.17 -13.80
N GLN A 121 -2.24 5.02 -13.76
CA GLN A 121 -1.69 3.81 -13.18
C GLN A 121 -0.60 3.24 -14.09
N LYS A 122 0.49 2.80 -13.47
CA LYS A 122 1.61 2.14 -14.14
C LYS A 122 2.01 0.87 -13.40
N PRO A 123 2.61 -0.10 -14.10
CA PRO A 123 3.19 -1.26 -13.45
C PRO A 123 4.28 -0.87 -12.46
N SER A 124 4.33 -1.61 -11.36
CA SER A 124 5.35 -1.44 -10.31
C SER A 124 6.08 -2.76 -10.08
N GLU A 125 7.21 -2.71 -9.38
CA GLU A 125 7.99 -3.91 -9.07
C GLU A 125 7.20 -4.91 -8.21
N ASP A 126 6.33 -4.42 -7.32
CA ASP A 126 5.51 -5.29 -6.47
C ASP A 126 4.55 -6.15 -7.30
N TRP A 127 4.11 -5.68 -8.47
CA TRP A 127 3.25 -6.47 -9.35
C TRP A 127 3.92 -7.76 -9.83
N LEU A 128 5.26 -7.79 -9.96
CA LEU A 128 6.01 -9.00 -10.32
C LEU A 128 5.90 -10.12 -9.27
N LYS A 129 5.62 -9.78 -8.01
CA LYS A 129 5.39 -10.75 -6.93
C LYS A 129 3.98 -11.33 -6.99
N LEU A 130 3.04 -10.61 -7.61
CA LEU A 130 1.63 -10.97 -7.68
C LEU A 130 1.35 -11.85 -8.90
N VAL A 131 1.91 -11.49 -10.05
CA VAL A 131 1.64 -12.21 -11.31
C VAL A 131 2.35 -13.56 -11.38
N VAL A 132 1.61 -14.56 -11.84
CA VAL A 132 2.10 -15.93 -12.01
C VAL A 132 2.40 -16.23 -13.47
N THR A 133 1.69 -15.60 -14.40
CA THR A 133 1.82 -15.90 -15.83
C THR A 133 3.07 -15.27 -16.45
N GLY A 134 3.82 -16.04 -17.24
CA GLY A 134 5.01 -15.55 -17.94
C GLY A 134 4.70 -14.36 -18.87
N LYS A 135 3.52 -14.34 -19.50
CA LYS A 135 3.05 -13.21 -20.32
C LYS A 135 2.96 -11.91 -19.52
N ALA A 136 2.29 -11.93 -18.36
CA ALA A 136 2.15 -10.75 -17.52
C ALA A 136 3.51 -10.29 -16.97
N ARG A 137 4.35 -11.22 -16.49
CA ARG A 137 5.72 -10.93 -16.01
C ARG A 137 6.55 -10.24 -17.09
N ALA A 138 6.57 -10.78 -18.30
CA ALA A 138 7.31 -10.21 -19.42
C ALA A 138 6.85 -8.78 -19.79
N LYS A 139 5.54 -8.55 -19.85
CA LYS A 139 4.99 -7.22 -20.17
C LYS A 139 5.26 -6.20 -19.05
N ILE A 140 5.13 -6.58 -17.78
CA ILE A 140 5.46 -5.72 -16.64
C ILE A 140 6.93 -5.31 -16.66
N ARG A 141 7.86 -6.25 -16.85
CA ARG A 141 9.30 -5.95 -16.96
C ARG A 141 9.62 -5.04 -18.13
N SER A 142 9.03 -5.32 -19.30
CA SER A 142 9.20 -4.49 -20.50
C SER A 142 8.75 -3.04 -20.25
N ALA A 143 7.58 -2.85 -19.61
CA ALA A 143 7.07 -1.53 -19.26
C ALA A 143 7.98 -0.79 -18.26
N MET A 144 8.51 -1.48 -17.24
CA MET A 144 9.44 -0.87 -16.29
C MET A 144 10.76 -0.47 -16.95
N LYS A 145 11.32 -1.34 -17.79
CA LYS A 145 12.55 -1.06 -18.55
C LYS A 145 12.38 0.15 -19.47
N GLU A 146 11.23 0.24 -20.14
CA GLU A 146 10.89 1.38 -20.99
C GLU A 146 10.72 2.68 -20.17
N GLU A 147 10.11 2.60 -18.98
CA GLU A 147 10.02 3.75 -18.08
C GLU A 147 11.39 4.20 -17.57
N HIS A 148 12.28 3.26 -17.20
CA HIS A 148 13.65 3.54 -16.79
C HIS A 148 14.39 4.28 -17.90
N ARG A 149 14.33 3.73 -19.13
CA ARG A 149 14.93 4.32 -20.32
C ARG A 149 14.43 5.75 -20.56
N ARG A 150 13.10 5.95 -20.54
CA ARG A 150 12.47 7.26 -20.77
C ARG A 150 12.88 8.29 -19.71
N LYS A 151 12.95 7.92 -18.44
CA LYS A 151 13.40 8.83 -17.36
C LYS A 151 14.89 9.13 -17.47
N GLY A 152 15.70 8.17 -17.92
CA GLY A 152 17.14 8.31 -18.10
C GLY A 152 17.58 9.16 -19.31
N GLU A 153 16.76 9.30 -20.35
CA GLU A 153 17.12 10.06 -21.58
C GLU A 153 17.60 11.48 -21.30
N ILE A 154 16.91 12.23 -20.43
CA ILE A 154 17.29 13.60 -20.06
C ILE A 154 18.68 13.64 -19.39
N TRP A 155 18.98 12.60 -18.61
CA TRP A 155 20.24 12.50 -17.87
C TRP A 155 21.38 11.97 -18.70
N ARG A 156 21.09 11.17 -19.73
CA ARG A 156 22.06 10.85 -20.79
C ARG A 156 22.57 12.12 -21.47
N GLU A 157 21.68 13.02 -21.88
CA GLU A 157 22.08 14.30 -22.50
C GLU A 157 22.87 15.19 -21.54
N ALA A 158 22.50 15.21 -20.25
CA ALA A 158 23.23 15.96 -19.23
C ALA A 158 24.64 15.40 -19.01
N MET A 159 24.76 14.06 -18.99
CA MET A 159 26.03 13.33 -18.89
C MET A 159 26.92 13.63 -20.09
N GLU A 160 26.35 13.57 -21.29
CA GLU A 160 27.04 13.84 -22.55
C GLU A 160 27.58 15.27 -22.60
N ARG A 161 26.78 16.26 -22.22
CA ARG A 161 27.24 17.66 -22.10
C ARG A 161 28.42 17.81 -21.14
N LYS A 162 28.39 17.10 -20.00
CA LYS A 162 29.47 17.16 -19.00
C LYS A 162 30.76 16.51 -19.50
N LEU A 163 30.67 15.33 -20.12
CA LEU A 163 31.80 14.59 -20.67
C LEU A 163 32.43 15.31 -21.88
N ASN A 164 31.59 15.88 -22.76
CA ASN A 164 32.06 16.74 -23.86
C ASN A 164 32.80 17.98 -23.37
N GLY A 165 32.34 18.60 -22.27
CA GLY A 165 33.05 19.70 -21.62
C GLY A 165 34.46 19.31 -21.11
N LEU A 166 34.65 18.05 -20.72
CA LEU A 166 35.94 17.50 -20.29
C LEU A 166 36.81 17.03 -21.47
N LYS A 167 36.22 16.93 -22.68
CA LYS A 167 36.83 16.37 -23.91
C LYS A 167 37.24 14.90 -23.76
N VAL A 168 36.47 14.14 -22.99
CA VAL A 168 36.66 12.68 -22.83
C VAL A 168 35.64 11.94 -23.68
N ASP A 169 35.98 10.71 -24.10
CA ASP A 169 35.09 9.87 -24.89
C ASP A 169 33.85 9.47 -24.08
N PHE A 170 32.67 9.67 -24.66
CA PHE A 170 31.40 9.43 -23.96
C PHE A 170 31.23 7.96 -23.61
N GLU A 171 31.28 7.08 -24.61
CA GLU A 171 30.93 5.66 -24.45
C GLU A 171 31.88 4.96 -23.47
N LYS A 172 33.20 5.16 -23.63
CA LYS A 172 34.20 4.57 -22.73
C LYS A 172 34.06 5.08 -21.30
N SER A 173 33.72 6.36 -21.13
CA SER A 173 33.55 6.95 -19.81
C SER A 173 32.33 6.37 -19.09
N VAL A 174 31.21 6.21 -19.79
CA VAL A 174 29.99 5.65 -19.22
C VAL A 174 30.18 4.15 -18.93
N ASP A 175 30.88 3.40 -19.79
CA ASP A 175 31.23 1.99 -19.53
C ASP A 175 32.04 1.80 -18.25
N LEU A 176 33.00 2.69 -17.99
CA LEU A 176 33.77 2.68 -16.74
C LEU A 176 32.86 2.94 -15.53
N MET A 177 31.95 3.92 -15.64
CA MET A 177 31.00 4.24 -14.56
C MET A 177 30.02 3.09 -14.29
N VAL A 178 29.48 2.47 -15.32
CA VAL A 178 28.59 1.30 -15.19
C VAL A 178 29.30 0.17 -14.44
N LYS A 179 30.58 -0.10 -14.76
CA LYS A 179 31.38 -1.12 -14.06
C LYS A 179 31.69 -0.75 -12.62
N HIS A 180 32.10 0.49 -12.36
CA HIS A 180 32.45 0.96 -11.02
C HIS A 180 31.27 0.91 -10.05
N TYR A 181 30.08 1.33 -10.50
CA TYR A 181 28.86 1.35 -9.69
C TYR A 181 28.08 0.02 -9.74
N GLY A 182 28.55 -0.98 -10.50
CA GLY A 182 27.94 -2.31 -10.57
C GLY A 182 26.57 -2.34 -11.26
N MET A 183 26.33 -1.43 -12.21
CA MET A 183 25.07 -1.35 -12.95
C MET A 183 25.02 -2.35 -14.10
N GLU A 184 23.83 -2.86 -14.44
CA GLU A 184 23.66 -3.83 -15.53
C GLU A 184 23.68 -3.17 -16.92
N SER A 185 23.18 -1.94 -17.04
CA SER A 185 23.12 -1.21 -18.30
C SER A 185 23.37 0.29 -18.16
N HIS A 186 23.72 0.97 -19.25
CA HIS A 186 23.81 2.44 -19.28
C HIS A 186 22.48 3.11 -18.90
N ALA A 187 21.36 2.52 -19.30
CA ALA A 187 20.02 3.05 -18.99
C ALA A 187 19.78 3.07 -17.47
N ASP A 188 20.26 2.07 -16.75
CA ASP A 188 20.13 1.99 -15.30
C ASP A 188 20.99 3.05 -14.60
N LEU A 189 22.20 3.32 -15.10
CA LEU A 189 23.02 4.42 -14.60
C LEU A 189 22.30 5.76 -14.74
N TYR A 190 21.74 6.05 -15.93
CA TYR A 190 20.99 7.30 -16.15
C TYR A 190 19.71 7.36 -15.29
N TYR A 191 19.08 6.21 -15.06
CA TYR A 191 17.92 6.12 -14.18
C TYR A 191 18.27 6.37 -12.70
N ALA A 192 19.40 5.86 -12.21
CA ALA A 192 19.91 6.13 -10.86
C ALA A 192 20.23 7.63 -10.67
N ILE A 193 20.72 8.29 -11.72
CA ILE A 193 20.89 9.75 -11.71
C ILE A 193 19.52 10.44 -11.69
N ALA A 194 18.55 9.95 -12.47
CA ALA A 194 17.21 10.53 -12.55
C ALA A 194 16.42 10.43 -11.24
N THR A 195 16.64 9.38 -10.47
CA THR A 195 16.01 9.14 -9.16
C THR A 195 16.76 9.82 -8.02
N GLY A 196 17.97 10.34 -8.26
CA GLY A 196 18.79 11.02 -7.28
C GLY A 196 19.57 10.09 -6.35
N GLU A 197 19.64 8.79 -6.67
CA GLU A 197 20.50 7.83 -5.97
C GLU A 197 21.99 8.17 -6.18
N LEU A 198 22.32 8.60 -7.40
CA LEU A 198 23.60 9.17 -7.75
C LEU A 198 23.42 10.59 -8.26
N THR A 199 24.35 11.48 -7.93
CA THR A 199 24.40 12.80 -8.56
C THR A 199 25.61 12.91 -9.47
N ILE A 200 25.48 13.65 -10.58
CA ILE A 200 26.59 13.91 -11.50
C ILE A 200 27.85 14.42 -10.74
N PRO A 201 27.76 15.37 -9.80
CA PRO A 201 28.94 15.81 -9.05
C PRO A 201 29.59 14.70 -8.22
N GLU A 202 28.81 13.83 -7.58
CA GLU A 202 29.35 12.70 -6.80
C GLU A 202 30.05 11.69 -7.70
N ILE A 203 29.46 11.37 -8.86
CA ILE A 203 30.09 10.49 -9.85
C ILE A 203 31.46 11.05 -10.22
N PHE A 204 31.56 12.34 -10.54
CA PHE A 204 32.83 12.94 -10.97
C PHE A 204 33.85 13.18 -9.83
N LYS A 205 33.53 12.92 -8.55
CA LYS A 205 34.55 12.94 -7.47
C LYS A 205 35.48 11.73 -7.56
N SER A 206 34.92 10.56 -7.89
CA SER A 206 35.67 9.32 -8.01
C SER A 206 36.49 9.22 -9.30
N TYR A 207 36.49 10.24 -10.17
CA TYR A 207 37.25 10.23 -11.42
C TYR A 207 38.09 11.49 -11.62
N LYS A 208 39.31 11.29 -12.11
CA LYS A 208 40.19 12.35 -12.63
C LYS A 208 40.36 12.19 -14.14
N VAL A 209 40.59 13.31 -14.82
CA VAL A 209 40.90 13.32 -16.25
C VAL A 209 42.42 13.25 -16.42
N GLU A 210 42.90 12.19 -17.06
CA GLU A 210 44.31 12.04 -17.43
C GLU A 210 44.51 12.24 -18.94
N LEU A 211 45.70 12.73 -19.31
CA LEU A 211 46.13 12.81 -20.70
C LEU A 211 46.87 11.54 -21.09
N GLY A 212 46.42 10.90 -22.16
CA GLY A 212 47.11 9.80 -22.80
C GLY A 212 48.32 10.26 -23.59
N LYS A 213 49.22 9.30 -23.83
CA LYS A 213 50.41 9.49 -24.67
C LYS A 213 50.05 9.92 -26.10
N ASP A 214 48.82 9.62 -26.54
CA ASP A 214 48.28 9.96 -27.85
C ASP A 214 47.55 11.33 -27.87
N GLY A 215 47.58 12.09 -26.77
CA GLY A 215 46.91 13.39 -26.63
C GLY A 215 45.41 13.33 -26.33
N SER A 216 44.83 12.12 -26.28
CA SER A 216 43.43 11.88 -25.89
C SER A 216 43.26 11.98 -24.37
N ARG A 217 42.11 12.47 -23.91
CA ARG A 217 41.77 12.55 -22.47
C ARG A 217 40.87 11.38 -22.09
N TYR A 218 41.16 10.73 -20.97
CA TYR A 218 40.34 9.64 -20.42
C TYR A 218 40.11 9.81 -18.92
N LEU A 219 39.03 9.20 -18.42
CA LEU A 219 38.76 9.14 -16.99
C LEU A 219 39.55 8.00 -16.37
N VAL A 220 40.15 8.27 -15.21
CA VAL A 220 40.79 7.29 -14.35
C VAL A 220 40.11 7.34 -12.99
N GLU A 221 39.79 6.17 -12.45
CA GLU A 221 39.24 6.03 -11.11
C GLU A 221 40.28 6.50 -10.09
N VAL A 222 39.85 7.42 -9.23
CA VAL A 222 40.62 7.80 -8.06
C VAL A 222 40.33 6.74 -7.00
N GLU A 223 41.36 6.06 -6.50
CA GLU A 223 41.25 5.25 -5.30
C GLU A 223 40.82 6.16 -4.15
N GLU A 224 39.52 6.22 -3.86
CA GLU A 224 39.01 6.82 -2.63
C GLU A 224 39.23 5.81 -1.50
N GLU A 225 40.00 6.23 -0.48
CA GLU A 225 39.97 5.57 0.83
C GLU A 225 38.51 5.50 1.28
N LYS A 226 38.02 4.29 1.54
CA LYS A 226 36.65 4.04 2.00
C LYS A 226 36.41 4.77 3.31
N GLU A 227 35.85 5.97 3.26
CA GLU A 227 35.25 6.58 4.44
C GLU A 227 33.96 5.83 4.77
N GLU A 228 34.00 5.10 5.88
CA GLU A 228 32.84 4.47 6.49
C GLU A 228 31.75 5.52 6.76
N LYS A 229 30.63 5.41 6.05
CA LYS A 229 29.43 6.20 6.31
C LYS A 229 28.93 5.89 7.72
N VAL A 230 29.17 6.81 8.66
CA VAL A 230 28.55 6.80 9.98
C VAL A 230 27.05 7.01 9.81
N THR A 231 26.28 5.95 10.02
CA THR A 231 24.83 5.99 10.15
C THR A 231 24.44 6.79 11.39
N VAL A 232 23.93 8.00 11.19
CA VAL A 232 23.37 8.80 12.27
C VAL A 232 21.98 8.25 12.61
N GLU A 233 21.90 7.43 13.67
CA GLU A 233 20.62 7.05 14.28
C GLU A 233 19.93 8.28 14.89
N LEU A 234 18.88 8.75 14.22
CA LEU A 234 17.96 9.73 14.79
C LEU A 234 17.11 9.06 15.87
N LYS A 235 17.47 9.28 17.14
CA LYS A 235 16.63 8.88 18.28
C LYS A 235 15.24 9.54 18.18
N PRO A 236 14.14 8.80 18.35
CA PRO A 236 12.81 9.37 18.31
C PRO A 236 12.60 10.34 19.49
N ARG A 237 12.28 11.60 19.16
CA ARG A 237 11.85 12.61 20.13
C ARG A 237 10.57 12.13 20.80
N LYS A 238 10.60 11.90 22.12
CA LYS A 238 9.41 11.62 22.94
C LYS A 238 8.40 12.76 22.74
N SER A 239 7.27 12.44 22.11
CA SER A 239 6.14 13.35 21.98
C SER A 239 5.59 13.70 23.37
N ARG A 240 5.59 14.99 23.69
CA ARG A 240 4.86 15.51 24.85
C ARG A 240 3.37 15.32 24.58
N LYS A 241 2.69 14.55 25.42
CA LYS A 241 1.22 14.46 25.40
C LYS A 241 0.63 15.87 25.58
N PRO A 242 -0.38 16.26 24.79
CA PRO A 242 -1.05 17.55 24.99
C PRO A 242 -1.75 17.57 26.35
N LYS A 243 -1.52 18.64 27.13
CA LYS A 243 -2.24 18.90 28.37
C LYS A 243 -3.66 19.35 28.00
N PHE A 244 -4.66 18.58 28.41
CA PHE A 244 -6.06 18.96 28.30
C PHE A 244 -6.33 20.15 29.23
N THR A 245 -6.56 21.33 28.66
CA THR A 245 -6.93 22.55 29.38
C THR A 245 -8.45 22.65 29.47
N GLY A 246 -9.02 21.90 30.40
CA GLY A 246 -10.42 22.03 30.82
C GLY A 246 -10.57 21.41 32.20
N LYS A 247 -10.81 22.22 33.24
CA LYS A 247 -11.00 21.70 34.60
C LYS A 247 -12.26 20.82 34.63
N PRO A 248 -12.18 19.54 35.06
CA PRO A 248 -13.36 18.73 35.33
C PRO A 248 -14.27 19.42 36.33
N ARG A 249 -15.58 19.53 36.05
CA ARG A 249 -16.57 19.95 37.05
C ARG A 249 -17.18 18.71 37.69
N LEU A 250 -17.06 18.61 39.00
CA LEU A 250 -17.48 17.48 39.83
C LEU A 250 -18.62 17.95 40.74
N LEU A 251 -19.63 17.11 40.98
CA LEU A 251 -20.62 17.31 42.02
C LEU A 251 -20.37 16.33 43.17
N ILE A 252 -20.53 16.81 44.38
CA ILE A 252 -20.53 15.99 45.59
C ILE A 252 -21.85 16.27 46.30
N ASN A 253 -22.68 15.24 46.41
CA ASN A 253 -24.02 15.30 47.00
C ASN A 253 -24.92 16.41 46.39
N GLY A 254 -24.83 16.60 45.07
CA GLY A 254 -25.61 17.60 44.33
C GLY A 254 -25.05 19.02 44.36
N GLU A 255 -23.97 19.29 45.09
CA GLU A 255 -23.31 20.59 45.13
C GLU A 255 -21.96 20.60 44.37
N PRO A 256 -21.53 21.74 43.80
CA PRO A 256 -20.23 21.87 43.14
C PRO A 256 -19.07 21.46 44.06
N ALA A 257 -18.21 20.58 43.57
CA ALA A 257 -17.09 20.05 44.34
C ALA A 257 -16.09 21.12 44.78
N GLU A 258 -16.05 22.28 44.11
CA GLU A 258 -15.24 23.43 44.52
C GLU A 258 -15.58 23.96 45.91
N ARG A 259 -16.77 23.63 46.45
CA ARG A 259 -17.18 23.97 47.83
C ARG A 259 -16.57 23.05 48.89
N PHE A 260 -15.98 21.92 48.50
CA PHE A 260 -15.45 20.92 49.40
C PHE A 260 -13.93 20.77 49.22
N ASN A 261 -13.22 20.47 50.31
CA ASN A 261 -11.82 20.07 50.22
C ASN A 261 -11.75 18.60 49.77
N TYR A 262 -11.45 18.36 48.50
CA TYR A 262 -11.40 17.02 47.93
C TYR A 262 -10.11 16.73 47.18
N THR A 263 -9.75 15.44 47.11
CA THR A 263 -8.63 14.91 46.32
C THR A 263 -9.01 13.61 45.62
N PHE A 264 -8.32 13.25 44.55
CA PHE A 264 -8.52 11.97 43.87
C PHE A 264 -7.74 10.85 44.57
N ALA A 265 -8.33 9.66 44.69
CA ALA A 265 -7.68 8.53 45.34
C ALA A 265 -6.62 7.88 44.43
N ASN A 266 -5.39 7.79 44.93
CA ASN A 266 -4.25 7.20 44.21
C ASN A 266 -4.42 5.71 43.86
N CYS A 267 -5.28 4.98 44.58
CA CYS A 267 -5.49 3.55 44.38
C CYS A 267 -6.28 3.22 43.11
N CYS A 268 -7.09 4.16 42.59
CA CYS A 268 -7.91 3.94 41.41
C CYS A 268 -7.89 5.06 40.38
N ASN A 269 -7.29 6.22 40.70
CA ASN A 269 -7.09 7.36 39.80
C ASN A 269 -8.34 7.66 38.93
N PRO A 270 -9.46 8.07 39.54
CA PRO A 270 -10.71 8.30 38.84
C PRO A 270 -10.59 9.38 37.75
N VAL A 271 -11.20 9.13 36.61
CA VAL A 271 -11.26 10.04 35.46
C VAL A 271 -12.71 10.40 35.10
N GLN A 272 -12.89 11.47 34.33
CA GLN A 272 -14.22 11.89 33.87
C GLN A 272 -14.92 10.76 33.12
N GLY A 273 -16.17 10.49 33.49
CA GLY A 273 -16.99 9.40 32.93
C GLY A 273 -16.96 8.11 33.75
N ASP A 274 -16.06 7.97 34.74
CA ASP A 274 -16.10 6.87 35.69
C ASP A 274 -17.27 7.03 36.67
N ASP A 275 -17.92 5.92 37.03
CA ASP A 275 -18.80 5.86 38.20
C ASP A 275 -17.96 6.05 39.47
N ILE A 276 -18.25 7.10 40.24
CA ILE A 276 -17.44 7.53 41.37
C ILE A 276 -18.27 7.72 42.64
N PHE A 277 -17.58 7.72 43.79
CA PHE A 277 -18.13 8.12 45.07
C PHE A 277 -17.08 8.90 45.86
N ALA A 278 -17.54 9.77 46.75
CA ALA A 278 -16.67 10.49 47.68
C ALA A 278 -16.64 9.76 49.02
N TYR A 279 -15.46 9.60 49.60
CA TYR A 279 -15.26 9.02 50.92
C TYR A 279 -14.61 10.03 51.86
N LEU A 280 -15.22 10.27 53.01
CA LEU A 280 -14.69 11.18 54.01
C LEU A 280 -13.53 10.52 54.79
N THR A 281 -12.33 11.03 54.57
CA THR A 281 -11.15 10.61 55.32
C THR A 281 -11.01 11.41 56.62
N ALA A 282 -10.41 10.81 57.65
CA ALA A 282 -10.27 11.46 58.96
C ALA A 282 -9.48 12.78 58.91
N ASN A 283 -8.44 12.88 58.06
CA ASN A 283 -7.47 13.98 58.10
C ASN A 283 -7.26 14.71 56.75
N ALA A 284 -7.79 14.21 55.62
CA ALA A 284 -7.43 14.70 54.28
C ALA A 284 -8.64 15.14 53.44
N GLY A 285 -9.76 15.46 54.10
CA GLY A 285 -11.00 15.83 53.40
C GLY A 285 -11.63 14.65 52.65
N LEU A 286 -12.35 14.96 51.58
CA LEU A 286 -13.03 13.98 50.74
C LEU A 286 -12.06 13.36 49.73
N LYS A 287 -12.03 12.02 49.65
CA LYS A 287 -11.32 11.30 48.60
C LYS A 287 -12.30 10.71 47.60
N ILE A 288 -12.10 11.00 46.32
CA ILE A 288 -12.92 10.46 45.25
C ILE A 288 -12.36 9.12 44.80
N HIS A 289 -13.19 8.09 44.87
CA HIS A 289 -12.90 6.72 44.45
C HIS A 289 -13.81 6.32 43.29
N ARG A 290 -13.37 5.36 42.47
CA ARG A 290 -14.26 4.67 41.52
C ARG A 290 -15.14 3.67 42.26
N ALA A 291 -16.38 3.50 41.81
CA ALA A 291 -17.30 2.50 42.36
C ALA A 291 -16.69 1.09 42.32
N ASN A 292 -15.91 0.77 41.28
CA ASN A 292 -15.19 -0.51 41.14
C ASN A 292 -13.72 -0.44 41.64
N CYS A 293 -13.43 0.39 42.65
CA CYS A 293 -12.10 0.41 43.27
C CYS A 293 -11.90 -0.86 44.11
N PRO A 294 -10.69 -1.46 44.15
CA PRO A 294 -10.40 -2.61 45.03
C PRO A 294 -10.73 -2.38 46.52
N ASN A 295 -10.66 -1.12 46.97
CA ASN A 295 -11.01 -0.73 48.33
C ASN A 295 -12.49 -0.35 48.50
N ALA A 296 -13.26 -0.20 47.42
CA ALA A 296 -14.63 0.30 47.46
C ALA A 296 -15.55 -0.61 48.26
N THR A 297 -15.49 -1.92 48.04
CA THR A 297 -16.33 -2.90 48.74
C THR A 297 -16.15 -2.81 50.25
N ASN A 298 -14.89 -2.71 50.72
CA ASN A 298 -14.57 -2.56 52.14
C ASN A 298 -15.05 -1.22 52.70
N LEU A 299 -14.82 -0.12 51.98
CA LEU A 299 -15.23 1.22 52.39
C LEU A 299 -16.76 1.36 52.49
N MET A 300 -17.49 0.81 51.52
CA MET A 300 -18.96 0.87 51.50
C MET A 300 -19.58 -0.07 52.55
N ALA A 301 -19.03 -1.27 52.73
CA ALA A 301 -19.57 -2.25 53.68
C ALA A 301 -19.34 -1.86 55.15
N ASN A 302 -18.13 -1.41 55.48
CA ASN A 302 -17.75 -1.16 56.88
C ASN A 302 -17.90 0.32 57.29
N TYR A 303 -17.87 1.25 56.33
CA TYR A 303 -17.85 2.69 56.59
C TYR A 303 -18.85 3.46 55.71
N GLY A 304 -19.99 2.84 55.38
CA GLY A 304 -21.00 3.42 54.48
C GLY A 304 -21.50 4.82 54.90
N TYR A 305 -21.54 5.12 56.21
CA TYR A 305 -21.91 6.45 56.71
C TYR A 305 -20.91 7.58 56.37
N ARG A 306 -19.70 7.24 55.89
CA ARG A 306 -18.68 8.18 55.41
C ARG A 306 -18.63 8.28 53.89
N VAL A 307 -19.53 7.57 53.20
CA VAL A 307 -19.63 7.57 51.74
C VAL A 307 -20.68 8.59 51.31
N MET A 308 -20.30 9.49 50.41
CA MET A 308 -21.17 10.49 49.80
C MET A 308 -21.25 10.24 48.30
N LYS A 309 -22.42 10.53 47.72
CA LYS A 309 -22.62 10.46 46.27
C LYS A 309 -21.73 11.49 45.59
N ALA A 310 -20.99 11.08 44.56
CA ALA A 310 -20.21 11.99 43.73
C ALA A 310 -20.51 11.68 42.27
N GLU A 311 -20.62 12.71 41.43
CA GLU A 311 -21.00 12.55 40.03
C GLU A 311 -20.25 13.56 39.18
N TRP A 312 -19.84 13.15 37.99
CA TRP A 312 -19.28 14.08 37.01
C TRP A 312 -20.39 14.94 36.42
N ILE A 313 -20.15 16.25 36.29
CA ILE A 313 -21.06 17.11 35.53
C ILE A 313 -20.82 16.82 34.05
N SER A 314 -21.71 16.04 33.44
CA SER A 314 -21.87 16.03 32.00
C SER A 314 -22.47 17.40 31.60
N THR A 315 -21.67 18.26 30.99
CA THR A 315 -22.24 19.23 30.06
C THR A 315 -22.96 18.42 28.98
N THR A 316 -24.25 18.67 28.79
CA THR A 316 -25.11 18.02 27.79
C THR A 316 -24.56 18.25 26.38
N ASP A 317 -23.74 17.31 25.93
CA ASP A 317 -23.38 17.04 24.53
C ASP A 317 -22.85 15.59 24.53
N THR A 318 -23.72 14.63 24.84
CA THR A 318 -23.36 13.20 24.81
C THR A 318 -23.05 12.81 23.37
N THR A 319 -21.76 12.78 23.05
CA THR A 319 -21.24 12.19 21.82
C THR A 319 -20.90 10.74 22.11
N PHE A 320 -21.24 9.84 21.18
CA PHE A 320 -20.82 8.45 21.25
C PHE A 320 -19.82 8.16 20.12
N VAL A 321 -18.99 7.15 20.35
CA VAL A 321 -18.03 6.68 19.36
C VAL A 321 -18.74 5.71 18.43
N ALA A 322 -18.60 5.93 17.12
CA ALA A 322 -19.04 5.02 16.09
C ALA A 322 -17.86 4.62 15.22
N ASP A 323 -17.66 3.32 15.06
CA ASP A 323 -16.61 2.76 14.21
C ASP A 323 -17.15 2.47 12.82
N LEU A 324 -16.43 2.93 11.81
CA LEU A 324 -16.73 2.74 10.40
C LEU A 324 -15.59 1.96 9.75
N LYS A 325 -15.95 0.96 8.94
CA LYS A 325 -15.07 0.31 7.98
C LYS A 325 -15.33 0.90 6.60
N ILE A 326 -14.28 1.43 5.99
CA ILE A 326 -14.29 2.09 4.69
C ILE A 326 -13.41 1.25 3.77
N THR A 327 -13.89 0.91 2.58
CA THR A 327 -13.08 0.22 1.57
C THR A 327 -13.15 0.97 0.27
N GLY A 328 -12.05 1.06 -0.46
CA GLY A 328 -12.01 1.85 -1.67
C GLY A 328 -10.83 1.54 -2.59
N ILE A 329 -10.75 2.33 -3.65
CA ILE A 329 -9.67 2.29 -4.63
C ILE A 329 -8.61 3.29 -4.17
N ASP A 330 -7.38 2.82 -4.05
CA ASP A 330 -6.23 3.70 -3.86
C ASP A 330 -5.82 4.26 -5.22
N ASP A 331 -6.36 5.43 -5.56
CA ASP A 331 -6.10 6.13 -6.82
C ASP A 331 -4.84 7.01 -6.78
N GLY A 332 -4.04 6.90 -5.70
CA GLY A 332 -2.76 7.57 -5.54
C GLY A 332 -2.76 8.66 -4.47
N PRO A 333 -1.89 9.69 -4.60
CA PRO A 333 -1.71 10.70 -3.56
C PRO A 333 -3.02 11.40 -3.17
N GLY A 334 -3.24 11.56 -1.86
CA GLY A 334 -4.34 12.37 -1.31
C GLY A 334 -5.60 11.62 -0.91
N VAL A 335 -5.67 10.29 -1.03
CA VAL A 335 -6.82 9.49 -0.55
C VAL A 335 -7.14 9.78 0.93
N ILE A 336 -6.11 9.76 1.79
CA ILE A 336 -6.25 10.03 3.23
C ILE A 336 -6.71 11.47 3.47
N GLU A 337 -6.16 12.43 2.73
CA GLU A 337 -6.53 13.84 2.85
C GLU A 337 -8.01 14.04 2.49
N ARG A 338 -8.48 13.48 1.36
CA ARG A 338 -9.88 13.59 0.94
C ARG A 338 -10.84 12.99 1.96
N LEU A 339 -10.51 11.81 2.51
CA LEU A 339 -11.30 11.16 3.55
C LEU A 339 -11.38 12.02 4.83
N THR A 340 -10.23 12.45 5.34
CA THR A 340 -10.14 13.24 6.57
C THR A 340 -10.76 14.63 6.42
N ASN A 341 -10.58 15.29 5.26
CA ASN A 341 -11.19 16.58 4.95
C ASN A 341 -12.72 16.46 4.86
N LYS A 342 -13.25 15.42 4.21
CA LYS A 342 -14.69 15.19 4.13
C LYS A 342 -15.32 15.01 5.51
N ILE A 343 -14.64 14.32 6.41
CA ILE A 343 -15.13 14.05 7.77
C ILE A 343 -14.98 15.28 8.68
N SER A 344 -13.76 15.83 8.77
CA SER A 344 -13.45 16.89 9.73
C SER A 344 -13.90 18.26 9.23
N THR A 345 -13.52 18.64 8.01
CA THR A 345 -13.73 20.00 7.50
C THR A 345 -15.14 20.20 6.97
N MET A 346 -15.69 19.25 6.21
CA MET A 346 -17.02 19.40 5.61
C MET A 346 -18.16 19.03 6.56
N LEU A 347 -18.02 17.95 7.33
CA LEU A 347 -19.08 17.48 8.24
C LEU A 347 -18.91 17.95 9.69
N GLY A 348 -17.75 18.53 10.05
CA GLY A 348 -17.48 18.99 11.41
C GLY A 348 -17.39 17.85 12.43
N LEU A 349 -17.03 16.63 12.00
CA LEU A 349 -16.97 15.45 12.86
C LEU A 349 -15.57 15.23 13.41
N ASN A 350 -15.51 14.93 14.70
CA ASN A 350 -14.24 14.60 15.36
C ASN A 350 -13.84 13.16 15.07
N ILE A 351 -12.64 13.00 14.52
CA ILE A 351 -12.00 11.70 14.29
C ILE A 351 -11.23 11.32 15.55
N ARG A 352 -11.62 10.21 16.20
CA ARG A 352 -10.95 9.66 17.37
C ARG A 352 -9.74 8.82 16.98
N SER A 353 -9.89 7.99 15.95
CA SER A 353 -8.83 7.18 15.37
C SER A 353 -9.10 6.98 13.89
N PHE A 354 -8.02 6.92 13.12
CA PHE A 354 -8.06 6.64 11.71
C PHE A 354 -6.87 5.73 11.40
N THR A 355 -7.17 4.50 11.03
CA THR A 355 -6.19 3.53 10.55
C THR A 355 -6.54 3.20 9.14
N ILE A 356 -5.58 3.27 8.23
CA ILE A 356 -5.77 2.89 6.84
C ILE A 356 -4.59 2.03 6.42
N ALA A 357 -4.89 0.94 5.73
CA ALA A 357 -3.90 0.10 5.09
C ALA A 357 -4.31 -0.02 3.63
N GLY A 358 -3.40 0.35 2.75
CA GLY A 358 -3.52 0.16 1.31
C GLY A 358 -2.54 -0.91 0.86
N ASP A 359 -3.00 -1.79 -0.02
CA ASP A 359 -2.13 -2.69 -0.76
C ASP A 359 -2.74 -2.94 -2.14
N GLU A 360 -1.88 -3.06 -3.16
CA GLU A 360 -2.29 -3.40 -4.53
C GLU A 360 -3.43 -2.54 -5.12
N GLY A 361 -3.40 -1.21 -4.95
CA GLY A 361 -4.43 -0.30 -5.50
C GLY A 361 -5.79 -0.35 -4.78
N TYR A 362 -5.87 -1.08 -3.67
CA TYR A 362 -7.02 -1.15 -2.79
C TYR A 362 -6.65 -0.61 -1.41
N PHE A 363 -7.62 -0.02 -0.71
CA PHE A 363 -7.44 0.31 0.70
C PHE A 363 -8.60 -0.16 1.57
N GLU A 364 -8.25 -0.52 2.81
CA GLU A 364 -9.18 -0.70 3.92
C GLU A 364 -8.84 0.30 5.03
N GLY A 365 -9.82 1.15 5.35
CA GLY A 365 -9.77 2.12 6.45
C GLY A 365 -10.71 1.73 7.58
N LYS A 366 -10.25 1.85 8.82
CA LYS A 366 -11.06 1.82 10.03
C LYS A 366 -11.02 3.21 10.68
N VAL A 367 -12.20 3.80 10.86
CA VAL A 367 -12.33 5.17 11.37
C VAL A 367 -13.30 5.19 12.53
N SER A 368 -12.86 5.73 13.65
CA SER A 368 -13.69 5.94 14.84
C SER A 368 -14.09 7.41 14.90
N LEU A 369 -15.38 7.70 14.85
CA LEU A 369 -15.93 9.06 14.85
C LEU A 369 -16.68 9.34 16.15
N LEU A 370 -16.58 10.57 16.66
CA LEU A 370 -17.51 11.06 17.68
C LEU A 370 -18.72 11.69 16.99
N VAL A 371 -19.89 11.13 17.24
CA VAL A 371 -21.18 11.58 16.68
C VAL A 371 -22.17 11.86 17.80
N LYS A 372 -23.07 12.83 17.60
CA LYS A 372 -24.11 13.20 18.57
C LYS A 372 -25.30 12.24 18.54
N ASN A 373 -25.67 11.77 17.35
CA ASN A 373 -26.84 10.92 17.12
C ASN A 373 -26.64 10.03 15.87
N THR A 374 -27.54 9.07 15.69
CA THR A 374 -27.54 8.15 14.55
C THR A 374 -27.73 8.86 13.21
N ASP A 375 -28.43 10.00 13.20
CA ASP A 375 -28.66 10.78 11.98
C ASP A 375 -27.36 11.40 11.45
N GLN A 376 -26.54 11.94 12.35
CA GLN A 376 -25.24 12.50 12.02
C GLN A 376 -24.28 11.41 11.52
N LEU A 377 -24.34 10.21 12.10
CA LEU A 377 -23.59 9.05 11.61
C LEU A 377 -24.03 8.64 10.20
N ASN A 378 -25.34 8.55 9.96
CA ASN A 378 -25.91 8.20 8.66
C ASN A 378 -25.58 9.25 7.59
N LEU A 379 -25.50 10.52 7.97
CA LEU A 379 -25.03 11.59 7.09
C LEU A 379 -23.55 11.39 6.72
N ALA A 380 -22.71 11.05 7.69
CA ALA A 380 -21.30 10.77 7.46
C ALA A 380 -21.09 9.57 6.52
N ILE A 381 -21.83 8.48 6.75
CA ILE A 381 -21.79 7.28 5.90
C ILE A 381 -22.15 7.63 4.45
N ARG A 382 -23.23 8.40 4.23
CA ARG A 382 -23.66 8.82 2.89
C ARG A 382 -22.64 9.74 2.22
N ALA A 383 -22.12 10.72 2.95
CA ALA A 383 -21.13 11.66 2.44
C ALA A 383 -19.81 10.99 2.06
N LEU A 384 -19.38 9.97 2.82
CA LEU A 384 -18.20 9.17 2.53
C LEU A 384 -18.42 8.24 1.34
N LYS A 385 -19.60 7.61 1.21
CA LYS A 385 -19.96 6.79 0.04
C LYS A 385 -19.99 7.56 -1.28
N ASN A 386 -20.19 8.88 -1.23
CA ASN A 386 -20.22 9.75 -2.42
C ASN A 386 -18.82 10.17 -2.90
N LEU A 387 -17.74 9.76 -2.24
CA LEU A 387 -16.39 10.00 -2.73
C LEU A 387 -16.05 8.99 -3.82
N ASP A 388 -15.50 9.44 -4.94
CA ASP A 388 -15.20 8.58 -6.10
C ASP A 388 -14.23 7.42 -5.76
N SER A 389 -13.35 7.63 -4.78
CA SER A 389 -12.39 6.62 -4.29
C SER A 389 -13.00 5.61 -3.32
N VAL A 390 -14.20 5.86 -2.77
CA VAL A 390 -14.82 5.01 -1.74
C VAL A 390 -15.84 4.07 -2.38
N SER A 391 -15.66 2.76 -2.17
CA SER A 391 -16.58 1.74 -2.67
C SER A 391 -17.63 1.36 -1.64
N THR A 392 -17.23 1.13 -0.38
CA THR A 392 -18.17 0.76 0.68
C THR A 392 -17.84 1.48 1.98
N VAL A 393 -18.89 1.75 2.74
CA VAL A 393 -18.81 2.28 4.11
C VAL A 393 -19.84 1.50 4.91
N THR A 394 -19.35 0.75 5.90
CA THR A 394 -20.17 -0.03 6.82
C THR A 394 -19.85 0.37 8.26
N ARG A 395 -20.87 0.33 9.11
CA ARG A 395 -20.67 0.46 10.55
C ARG A 395 -20.10 -0.86 11.08
N VAL A 396 -19.08 -0.79 11.92
CA VAL A 396 -18.59 -1.92 12.69
C VAL A 396 -19.44 -1.97 13.96
N GLU A 397 -20.05 -3.12 14.22
CA GLU A 397 -20.89 -3.35 15.41
C GLU A 397 -20.07 -3.54 16.68
#